data_AF-A0A4P9VWY3-F1
#
_entry.id   AF-A0A4P9VWY3-F1
#
_cell.length_a   1.000
_cell.length_b   1.000
_cell.length_c   1.000
_cell.angle_alpha   90.00
_cell.angle_beta   90.00
_cell.angle_gamma   90.00
#
_symmetry.space_group_name_H-M   'P 1'
#
loop_
_entity.id
_entity.type
_entity.pdbx_description
1 polymer ?
#
loop_
_entity_poly.entity_id
_entity_poly.type
_entity_poly.pdbx_seq_one_letter_code
_entity_poly.pdbx_strand_id
1 'polypeptide(L)'
;MAAANARFSTAAPQKMPHAMLASKASLSGDWRVAVDAFRAAYSEASPSPSSTTRLFPPPCTARTCGYTSGILLERQGDLQDAITRWRRAIGTAESASEADRCAIVILEERQRRVGEVLNELLDSMRSSINKAEDRILTSHPSAIQDESSRRAKWASASKAEEDSDWDDAYGLSIAIWSTREGNPKAAQKPCRLAIALAETATAAHRSAIEAVPVVKRNNSVGEVLDNHLHDLRKLLLGITMIPDAKVPLSPLAPGDPARKQRLRAVINERYLFTSGICCDKKDALHNSVVELRGPESADRWRVAYIGADLKTADMRVFTASMEVVVLCNERDSFLAGIDRLSLGRICLAIRRPGTPL
;
A
#
# COMPACT_ATOMS: atom_id res chain seq x y z
N MET A 1 12.78 44.42 -27.01
CA MET A 1 13.43 43.09 -26.94
C MET A 1 14.10 42.92 -25.57
N ALA A 2 13.36 42.42 -24.59
CA ALA A 2 13.91 42.07 -23.28
C ALA A 2 13.69 40.57 -23.08
N ALA A 3 14.76 39.77 -23.19
CA ALA A 3 14.71 38.34 -23.01
C ALA A 3 14.75 38.01 -21.51
N ALA A 4 13.63 37.51 -20.99
CA ALA A 4 13.54 36.97 -19.64
C ALA A 4 14.20 35.58 -19.59
N ASN A 5 15.34 35.49 -18.92
CA ASN A 5 16.02 34.23 -18.61
C ASN A 5 15.28 33.50 -17.47
N ALA A 6 14.46 32.50 -17.82
CA ALA A 6 13.90 31.55 -16.86
C ALA A 6 14.97 30.55 -16.44
N ARG A 7 15.53 30.71 -15.23
CA ARG A 7 16.38 29.69 -14.60
C ARG A 7 15.49 28.56 -14.08
N PHE A 8 15.50 27.42 -14.78
CA PHE A 8 14.96 26.17 -14.26
C PHE A 8 15.84 25.68 -13.11
N SER A 9 15.30 25.70 -11.90
CA SER A 9 15.91 25.08 -10.72
C SER A 9 15.72 23.58 -10.81
N THR A 10 16.79 22.84 -11.11
CA THR A 10 16.83 21.38 -11.03
C THR A 10 16.90 20.98 -9.56
N ALA A 11 15.75 20.77 -8.93
CA ALA A 11 15.70 20.22 -7.58
C ALA A 11 16.37 18.83 -7.58
N ALA A 12 17.37 18.64 -6.71
CA ALA A 12 18.03 17.36 -6.53
C ALA A 12 16.99 16.28 -6.12
N PRO A 13 17.10 15.04 -6.62
CA PRO A 13 16.17 13.98 -6.28
C PRO A 13 16.17 13.76 -4.76
N GLN A 14 14.98 13.73 -4.15
CA GLN A 14 14.83 13.45 -2.72
C GLN A 14 15.36 12.04 -2.42
N LYS A 15 16.32 11.97 -1.49
CA LYS A 15 16.90 10.71 -1.04
C LYS A 15 15.84 9.92 -0.26
N MET A 16 15.61 8.67 -0.67
CA MET A 16 14.64 7.77 -0.02
C MET A 16 15.08 7.49 1.43
N PRO A 17 14.20 7.59 2.44
CA PRO A 17 14.54 7.24 3.82
C PRO A 17 14.98 5.78 3.95
N HIS A 18 15.97 5.50 4.80
CA HIS A 18 16.55 4.15 4.94
C HIS A 18 15.53 3.09 5.38
N ALA A 19 14.55 3.45 6.23
CA ALA A 19 13.48 2.53 6.61
C ALA A 19 12.62 2.11 5.40
N MET A 20 12.30 3.06 4.52
CA MET A 20 11.52 2.78 3.31
C MET A 20 12.34 1.98 2.28
N LEU A 21 13.64 2.24 2.17
CA LEU A 21 14.57 1.42 1.39
C LEU A 21 14.65 -0.02 1.93
N ALA A 22 14.68 -0.18 3.25
CA ALA A 22 14.76 -1.48 3.92
C ALA A 22 13.50 -2.31 3.67
N SER A 23 12.33 -1.68 3.82
CA SER A 23 11.06 -2.30 3.41
C SER A 23 11.15 -2.70 1.95
N LYS A 24 11.46 -1.77 1.03
CA LYS A 24 11.53 -2.04 -0.42
C LYS A 24 12.47 -3.19 -0.79
N ALA A 25 13.67 -3.26 -0.21
CA ALA A 25 14.64 -4.31 -0.50
C ALA A 25 14.22 -5.67 0.09
N SER A 26 13.58 -5.64 1.26
CA SER A 26 12.88 -6.82 1.77
C SER A 26 11.83 -7.27 0.74
N LEU A 27 11.14 -6.31 0.08
CA LEU A 27 10.09 -6.65 -0.89
C LEU A 27 10.58 -7.40 -2.12
N SER A 28 11.82 -7.15 -2.51
CA SER A 28 12.43 -7.74 -3.69
C SER A 28 13.22 -9.00 -3.38
N GLY A 29 13.10 -9.57 -2.18
CA GLY A 29 13.93 -10.72 -1.75
C GLY A 29 15.41 -10.38 -1.57
N ASP A 30 15.80 -9.11 -1.70
CA ASP A 30 17.19 -8.68 -1.52
C ASP A 30 17.48 -8.48 -0.03
N TRP A 31 17.56 -9.60 0.68
CA TRP A 31 17.70 -9.63 2.13
C TRP A 31 18.98 -8.95 2.61
N ARG A 32 20.03 -8.89 1.78
CA ARG A 32 21.28 -8.18 2.12
C ARG A 32 21.06 -6.69 2.12
N VAL A 33 20.50 -6.14 1.04
CA VAL A 33 20.18 -4.70 0.97
C VAL A 33 19.15 -4.33 2.02
N ALA A 34 18.17 -5.20 2.32
CA ALA A 34 17.20 -5.00 3.39
C ALA A 34 17.86 -4.87 4.77
N VAL A 35 18.76 -5.81 5.11
CA VAL A 35 19.48 -5.80 6.39
C VAL A 35 20.37 -4.55 6.52
N ASP A 36 21.07 -4.15 5.46
CA ASP A 36 21.92 -2.96 5.49
C ASP A 36 21.09 -1.67 5.60
N ALA A 37 19.97 -1.59 4.91
CA ALA A 37 19.05 -0.46 5.02
C ALA A 37 18.37 -0.40 6.40
N PHE A 38 17.97 -1.54 6.99
CA PHE A 38 17.46 -1.59 8.36
C PHE A 38 18.54 -1.19 9.37
N ARG A 39 19.80 -1.59 9.17
CA ARG A 39 20.93 -1.18 10.01
C ARG A 39 21.20 0.33 9.93
N ALA A 40 21.09 0.91 8.74
CA ALA A 40 21.20 2.35 8.55
C ALA A 40 20.03 3.09 9.24
N ALA A 41 18.79 2.65 9.01
CA ALA A 41 17.61 3.21 9.64
C ALA A 41 17.67 3.11 11.18
N TYR A 42 18.15 1.99 11.70
CA TYR A 42 18.37 1.79 13.14
C TYR A 42 19.41 2.77 13.68
N SER A 43 20.53 2.95 12.98
CA SER A 43 21.57 3.90 13.38
C SER A 43 21.06 5.35 13.39
N GLU A 44 20.22 5.73 12.43
CA GLU A 44 19.56 7.05 12.36
C GLU A 44 18.48 7.25 13.44
N ALA A 45 17.78 6.18 13.80
CA ALA A 45 16.77 6.19 14.85
C ALA A 45 17.39 6.11 16.26
N SER A 46 18.63 5.64 16.39
CA SER A 46 19.33 5.57 17.66
C SER A 46 19.44 6.97 18.26
N PRO A 47 18.98 7.17 19.50
CA PRO A 47 18.96 8.50 20.09
C PRO A 47 20.39 9.04 20.23
N SER A 48 20.70 10.13 19.52
CA SER A 48 21.74 11.04 20.00
C SER A 48 21.16 11.78 21.21
N PRO A 49 21.95 12.06 22.25
CA PRO A 49 21.46 12.70 23.48
C PRO A 49 20.96 14.16 23.31
N SER A 50 20.78 14.66 22.09
CA SER A 50 20.62 16.09 21.79
C SER A 50 19.43 16.46 20.90
N SER A 51 18.50 15.55 20.58
CA SER A 51 17.37 15.86 19.67
C SER A 51 16.00 15.82 20.37
N THR A 52 15.44 17.00 20.66
CA THR A 52 14.19 17.19 21.44
C THR A 52 12.91 17.31 20.59
N THR A 53 12.98 17.17 19.26
CA THR A 53 11.83 17.45 18.38
C THR A 53 11.54 16.29 17.45
N ARG A 54 10.58 15.40 17.77
CA ARG A 54 10.06 14.40 16.82
C ARG A 54 8.56 14.15 17.00
N LEU A 55 7.82 14.27 15.89
CA LEU A 55 6.35 14.15 15.75
C LEU A 55 5.84 12.70 15.66
N PHE A 56 6.74 11.72 15.76
CA PHE A 56 6.45 10.30 15.94
C PHE A 56 7.40 9.81 17.02
N PRO A 57 6.98 9.01 18.02
CA PRO A 57 7.91 8.55 19.05
C PRO A 57 9.00 7.69 18.38
N PRO A 58 10.25 8.19 18.26
CA PRO A 58 11.38 7.41 17.74
C PRO A 58 11.63 6.07 18.46
N PRO A 59 11.22 5.83 19.73
CA PRO A 59 11.49 4.54 20.36
C PRO A 59 10.88 3.31 19.67
N CYS A 60 9.79 3.46 18.90
CA CYS A 60 9.18 2.30 18.25
C CYS A 60 10.00 1.79 17.06
N THR A 61 10.66 2.67 16.30
CA THR A 61 11.32 2.29 15.05
C THR A 61 12.58 1.47 15.28
N ALA A 62 13.45 1.85 16.23
CA ALA A 62 14.67 1.09 16.53
C ALA A 62 14.33 -0.34 17.01
N ARG A 63 13.31 -0.49 17.87
CA ARG A 63 12.89 -1.79 18.41
C ARG A 63 12.33 -2.70 17.33
N THR A 64 11.40 -2.19 16.52
CA THR A 64 10.82 -2.94 15.40
C THR A 64 11.89 -3.29 14.37
N CYS A 65 12.79 -2.37 14.02
CA CYS A 65 13.91 -2.65 13.11
C CYS A 65 14.84 -3.73 13.66
N GLY A 66 15.12 -3.74 14.96
CA GLY A 66 15.95 -4.76 15.61
C GLY A 66 15.31 -6.15 15.54
N TYR A 67 14.00 -6.24 15.79
CA TYR A 67 13.24 -7.49 15.66
C TYR A 67 13.23 -8.01 14.21
N THR A 68 12.85 -7.16 13.25
CA THR A 68 12.81 -7.52 11.84
C THR A 68 14.19 -7.94 11.33
N SER A 69 15.25 -7.21 11.71
CA SER A 69 16.63 -7.59 11.36
C SER A 69 17.00 -8.98 11.89
N GLY A 70 16.59 -9.31 13.12
CA GLY A 70 16.83 -10.64 13.68
C GLY A 70 16.13 -11.75 12.90
N ILE A 71 14.86 -11.54 12.48
CA ILE A 71 14.15 -12.50 11.60
C ILE A 71 14.90 -12.69 10.28
N LEU A 72 15.37 -11.61 9.67
CA LEU A 72 16.10 -11.69 8.41
C LEU A 72 17.42 -12.47 8.54
N LEU A 73 18.17 -12.24 9.62
CA LEU A 73 19.40 -12.98 9.91
C LEU A 73 19.13 -14.45 10.22
N GLU A 74 18.04 -14.76 10.92
CA GLU A 74 17.61 -16.13 11.16
C GLU A 74 17.34 -16.86 9.85
N ARG A 75 16.63 -16.20 8.91
CA ARG A 75 16.35 -16.73 7.58
C ARG A 75 17.60 -16.92 6.73
N GLN A 76 18.62 -16.09 6.91
CA GLN A 76 19.93 -16.27 6.28
C GLN A 76 20.74 -17.43 6.87
N GLY A 77 20.28 -18.03 7.97
CA GLY A 77 20.99 -19.08 8.69
C GLY A 77 22.03 -18.55 9.68
N ASP A 78 22.16 -17.22 9.82
CA ASP A 78 23.10 -16.56 10.73
C ASP A 78 22.47 -16.44 12.14
N LEU A 79 22.21 -17.59 12.76
CA LEU A 79 21.46 -17.67 14.04
C LEU A 79 22.11 -16.90 15.19
N GLN A 80 23.45 -16.87 15.27
CA GLN A 80 24.18 -16.13 16.31
C GLN A 80 24.01 -14.61 16.17
N ASP A 81 24.06 -14.11 14.94
CA ASP A 81 23.85 -12.69 14.66
C ASP A 81 22.37 -12.32 14.90
N ALA A 82 21.44 -13.21 14.54
CA ALA A 82 20.02 -13.04 14.85
C ALA A 82 19.76 -12.90 16.36
N ILE A 83 20.29 -13.83 17.17
CA ILE A 83 20.22 -13.80 18.64
C ILE A 83 20.81 -12.48 19.18
N THR A 84 21.98 -12.08 18.68
CA THR A 84 22.63 -10.83 19.10
C THR A 84 21.74 -9.61 18.80
N ARG A 85 21.05 -9.58 17.65
CA ARG A 85 20.12 -8.49 17.32
C ARG A 85 18.86 -8.50 18.18
N TRP A 86 18.26 -9.66 18.42
CA TRP A 86 17.09 -9.75 19.30
C TRP A 86 17.42 -9.35 20.73
N ARG A 87 18.56 -9.77 21.29
CA ARG A 87 18.99 -9.35 22.65
C ARG A 87 19.16 -7.83 22.75
N ARG A 88 19.73 -7.18 21.74
CA ARG A 88 19.86 -5.71 21.69
C ARG A 88 18.49 -5.01 21.59
N ALA A 89 17.58 -5.55 20.78
CA ALA A 89 16.22 -5.04 20.63
C ALA A 89 15.41 -5.18 21.93
N ILE A 90 15.57 -6.31 22.64
CA ILE A 90 15.03 -6.54 23.99
C ILE A 90 15.51 -5.45 24.95
N GLY A 91 16.83 -5.22 25.04
CA GLY A 91 17.36 -4.19 25.93
C GLY A 91 16.81 -2.78 25.65
N THR A 92 16.60 -2.45 24.36
CA THR A 92 16.01 -1.16 23.95
C THR A 92 14.50 -1.06 24.25
N ALA A 93 13.79 -2.18 24.25
CA ALA A 93 12.37 -2.25 24.60
C ALA A 93 12.16 -2.23 26.12
N GLU A 94 13.03 -2.89 26.88
CA GLU A 94 13.04 -2.88 28.35
C GLU A 94 13.46 -1.52 28.92
N SER A 95 14.34 -0.78 28.23
CA SER A 95 14.73 0.57 28.61
C SER A 95 13.69 1.65 28.27
N ALA A 96 12.51 1.29 27.78
CA ALA A 96 11.43 2.24 27.48
C ALA A 96 10.98 2.94 28.78
N SER A 97 10.90 4.26 28.76
CA SER A 97 10.39 5.02 29.91
C SER A 97 8.91 4.70 30.16
N GLU A 98 8.44 4.88 31.39
CA GLU A 98 7.03 4.67 31.71
C GLU A 98 6.11 5.60 30.90
N ALA A 99 6.57 6.82 30.62
CA ALA A 99 5.89 7.75 29.72
C ALA A 99 5.76 7.17 28.29
N ASP A 100 6.83 6.58 27.74
CA ASP A 100 6.77 5.91 26.44
C ASP A 100 5.81 4.71 26.46
N ARG A 101 5.80 3.95 27.55
CA ARG A 101 4.95 2.76 27.71
C ARG A 101 3.47 3.13 27.86
N CYS A 102 3.16 4.30 28.42
CA CYS A 102 1.79 4.78 28.58
C CYS A 102 1.19 5.43 27.31
N ALA A 103 2.01 5.73 26.29
CA ALA A 103 1.51 6.27 25.03
C ALA A 103 0.48 5.34 24.36
N ILE A 104 -0.51 5.91 23.66
CA ILE A 104 -1.52 5.16 22.93
C ILE A 104 -1.14 5.09 21.45
N VAL A 105 -1.18 3.89 20.89
CA VAL A 105 -1.01 3.63 19.45
C VAL A 105 -2.26 2.95 18.90
N ILE A 106 -2.64 3.30 17.67
CA ILE A 106 -3.70 2.62 16.94
C ILE A 106 -3.04 1.52 16.11
N LEU A 107 -3.21 0.27 16.53
CA LEU A 107 -2.73 -0.91 15.81
C LEU A 107 -3.95 -1.79 15.51
N GLU A 108 -4.16 -2.11 14.23
CA GLU A 108 -5.29 -2.97 13.79
C GLU A 108 -6.65 -2.41 14.20
N GLU A 109 -6.85 -1.10 13.99
CA GLU A 109 -8.08 -0.38 14.36
C GLU A 109 -8.39 -0.38 15.86
N ARG A 110 -7.50 -0.93 16.70
CA ARG A 110 -7.61 -0.94 18.16
C ARG A 110 -6.64 0.05 18.77
N GLN A 111 -7.13 0.83 19.72
CA GLN A 111 -6.27 1.64 20.58
C GLN A 111 -5.62 0.72 21.61
N ARG A 112 -4.30 0.72 21.67
CA ARG A 112 -3.50 -0.06 22.61
C ARG A 112 -2.45 0.81 23.27
N ARG A 113 -2.06 0.47 24.49
CA ARG A 113 -0.89 1.09 25.12
C ARG A 113 0.38 0.57 24.46
N VAL A 114 1.35 1.44 24.21
CA VAL A 114 2.66 1.06 23.67
C VAL A 114 3.32 -0.01 24.54
N GLY A 115 3.18 0.08 25.86
CA GLY A 115 3.69 -0.92 26.81
C GLY A 115 3.15 -2.33 26.56
N GLU A 116 1.89 -2.48 26.16
CA GLU A 116 1.30 -3.78 25.81
C GLU A 116 1.91 -4.34 24.52
N VAL A 117 2.01 -3.50 23.49
CA VAL A 117 2.61 -3.87 22.21
C VAL A 117 4.09 -4.25 22.40
N LEU A 118 4.81 -3.54 23.28
CA LEU A 118 6.18 -3.86 23.63
C LEU A 118 6.31 -5.19 24.37
N ASN A 119 5.39 -5.50 25.28
CA ASN A 119 5.41 -6.78 26.00
C ASN A 119 5.22 -7.96 25.03
N GLU A 120 4.27 -7.86 24.09
CA GLU A 120 4.08 -8.88 23.06
C GLU A 120 5.32 -9.03 22.16
N LEU A 121 5.94 -7.91 21.78
CA LEU A 121 7.16 -7.92 20.99
C LEU A 121 8.33 -8.57 21.76
N LEU A 122 8.46 -8.29 23.06
CA LEU A 122 9.45 -8.90 23.95
C LEU A 122 9.25 -10.40 24.06
N ASP A 123 8.02 -10.86 24.25
CA ASP A 123 7.69 -12.29 24.33
C ASP A 123 8.02 -13.00 23.02
N SER A 124 7.70 -12.38 21.88
CA SER A 124 8.04 -12.91 20.55
C SER A 124 9.56 -12.99 20.33
N MET A 125 10.32 -11.96 20.72
CA MET A 125 11.78 -11.96 20.64
C MET A 125 12.41 -13.03 21.53
N ARG A 126 11.96 -13.16 22.79
CA ARG A 126 12.46 -14.19 23.72
C ARG A 126 12.16 -15.60 23.21
N SER A 127 10.94 -15.83 22.69
CA SER A 127 10.60 -17.09 22.06
C SER A 127 11.49 -17.41 20.85
N SER A 128 11.80 -16.40 20.02
CA SER A 128 12.67 -16.56 18.85
C SER A 128 14.11 -16.87 19.24
N ILE A 129 14.65 -16.21 20.28
CA ILE A 129 15.97 -16.52 20.85
C ILE A 129 16.01 -17.97 21.33
N ASN A 130 15.05 -18.42 22.13
CA ASN A 130 15.03 -19.78 22.66
C ASN A 130 15.00 -20.83 21.53
N LYS A 131 14.20 -20.59 20.48
CA LYS A 131 14.17 -21.46 19.30
C LYS A 131 15.50 -21.48 18.55
N ALA A 132 16.13 -20.33 18.37
CA ALA A 132 17.43 -20.26 17.70
C ALA A 132 18.54 -20.93 18.53
N GLU A 133 18.54 -20.75 19.85
CA GLU A 133 19.48 -21.41 20.76
C GLU A 133 19.29 -22.94 20.75
N ASP A 134 18.05 -23.42 20.80
CA ASP A 134 17.74 -24.85 20.68
C ASP A 134 18.22 -25.43 19.34
N ARG A 135 18.00 -24.71 18.23
CA ARG A 135 18.53 -25.09 16.91
C ARG A 135 20.05 -25.18 16.90
N ILE A 136 20.74 -24.28 17.59
CA ILE A 136 22.21 -24.30 17.68
C ILE A 136 22.70 -25.49 18.52
N LEU A 137 22.03 -25.78 19.65
CA LEU A 137 22.38 -26.90 20.52
C LEU A 137 22.08 -28.27 19.89
N THR A 138 20.99 -28.38 19.14
CA THR A 138 20.57 -29.62 18.46
C THR A 138 21.30 -29.85 17.14
N SER A 139 21.92 -28.82 16.56
CA SER A 139 22.75 -28.96 15.37
C SER A 139 24.02 -29.73 15.72
N HIS A 140 24.11 -30.99 15.29
CA HIS A 140 25.27 -31.83 15.53
C HIS A 140 26.57 -31.14 15.07
N PRO A 141 27.67 -31.20 15.85
CA PRO A 141 28.94 -30.55 15.50
C PRO A 141 29.52 -30.98 14.14
N SER A 142 29.18 -32.18 13.67
CA SER A 142 29.57 -32.69 12.34
C SER A 142 28.84 -32.00 11.17
N ALA A 143 27.73 -31.30 11.42
CA ALA A 143 27.01 -30.51 10.41
C ALA A 143 27.61 -29.09 10.21
N ILE A 144 28.53 -28.66 11.07
CA ILE A 144 29.09 -27.29 11.05
C ILE A 144 29.93 -27.03 9.78
N GLN A 145 30.61 -28.06 9.24
CA GLN A 145 31.30 -27.95 7.94
C GLN A 145 30.33 -27.87 6.76
N ASP A 146 29.11 -28.40 6.91
CA ASP A 146 28.07 -28.27 5.89
C ASP A 146 27.37 -26.92 5.98
N GLU A 147 27.38 -26.20 7.10
CA GLU A 147 26.64 -24.93 7.24
C GLU A 147 27.11 -23.82 6.28
N SER A 148 28.39 -23.77 5.93
CA SER A 148 28.92 -22.88 4.88
C SER A 148 28.47 -23.32 3.47
N SER A 149 28.47 -24.62 3.22
CA SER A 149 27.90 -25.24 2.01
C SER A 149 26.39 -25.06 1.94
N ARG A 150 25.71 -25.02 3.08
CA ARG A 150 24.27 -24.82 3.26
C ARG A 150 23.94 -23.35 3.06
N ARG A 151 24.76 -22.40 3.54
CA ARG A 151 24.67 -20.98 3.19
C ARG A 151 24.88 -20.74 1.69
N ALA A 152 25.84 -21.41 1.08
CA ALA A 152 26.03 -21.37 -0.38
C ALA A 152 24.85 -22.00 -1.13
N LYS A 153 24.31 -23.14 -0.65
CA LYS A 153 23.12 -23.78 -1.20
C LYS A 153 21.87 -22.94 -1.00
N TRP A 154 21.66 -22.31 0.15
CA TRP A 154 20.54 -21.40 0.41
C TRP A 154 20.66 -20.13 -0.42
N ALA A 155 21.85 -19.54 -0.57
CA ALA A 155 22.06 -18.41 -1.47
C ALA A 155 21.82 -18.80 -2.94
N SER A 156 22.06 -20.06 -3.31
CA SER A 156 21.78 -20.59 -4.66
C SER A 156 20.31 -21.02 -4.82
N ALA A 157 19.69 -21.55 -3.78
CA ALA A 157 18.30 -21.97 -3.72
C ALA A 157 17.39 -20.75 -3.67
N SER A 158 17.65 -19.72 -2.85
CA SER A 158 16.95 -18.44 -2.92
C SER A 158 17.06 -17.76 -4.28
N LYS A 159 18.09 -18.06 -5.07
CA LYS A 159 18.24 -17.57 -6.45
C LYS A 159 17.53 -18.45 -7.49
N ALA A 160 17.18 -19.68 -7.12
CA ALA A 160 16.41 -20.62 -7.95
C ALA A 160 14.93 -20.70 -7.54
N GLU A 161 14.60 -20.26 -6.33
CA GLU A 161 13.28 -20.22 -5.68
C GLU A 161 12.66 -18.81 -5.75
N GLU A 162 13.32 -17.89 -6.46
CA GLU A 162 12.79 -16.60 -6.94
C GLU A 162 11.55 -16.76 -7.87
N ASP A 163 11.02 -17.99 -8.05
CA ASP A 163 10.09 -18.34 -9.12
C ASP A 163 8.75 -19.01 -8.71
N SER A 164 8.38 -19.23 -7.42
CA SER A 164 7.03 -19.82 -7.18
C SER A 164 6.29 -19.61 -5.84
N ASP A 165 6.88 -19.82 -4.65
CA ASP A 165 6.02 -20.23 -3.51
C ASP A 165 5.89 -19.27 -2.31
N TRP A 166 6.60 -18.13 -2.27
CA TRP A 166 6.68 -17.30 -1.04
C TRP A 166 5.95 -15.94 -1.08
N ASP A 167 5.26 -15.63 -2.17
CA ASP A 167 4.70 -14.29 -2.42
C ASP A 167 3.38 -13.98 -1.66
N ASP A 168 2.65 -14.98 -1.18
CA ASP A 168 1.29 -14.82 -0.63
C ASP A 168 1.25 -14.20 0.77
N ALA A 169 1.92 -14.81 1.76
CA ALA A 169 1.99 -14.28 3.13
C ALA A 169 2.73 -12.94 3.19
N TYR A 170 3.64 -12.76 2.24
CA TYR A 170 4.45 -11.56 2.10
C TYR A 170 3.62 -10.41 1.52
N GLY A 171 2.85 -10.63 0.44
CA GLY A 171 2.00 -9.61 -0.17
C GLY A 171 0.94 -9.01 0.77
N LEU A 172 0.36 -9.80 1.68
CA LEU A 172 -0.56 -9.30 2.71
C LEU A 172 0.13 -8.39 3.74
N SER A 173 1.31 -8.79 4.22
CA SER A 173 2.07 -8.00 5.20
C SER A 173 2.45 -6.62 4.63
N ILE A 174 2.79 -6.58 3.34
CA ILE A 174 3.10 -5.35 2.61
C ILE A 174 1.87 -4.48 2.45
N ALA A 175 0.76 -5.07 2.01
CA ALA A 175 -0.49 -4.36 1.81
C ALA A 175 -0.97 -3.67 3.09
N ILE A 176 -0.92 -4.38 4.22
CA ILE A 176 -1.26 -3.85 5.55
C ILE A 176 -0.30 -2.71 5.92
N TRP A 177 1.01 -2.90 5.73
CA TRP A 177 2.01 -1.88 6.06
C TRP A 177 1.88 -0.61 5.22
N SER A 178 1.77 -0.71 3.89
CA SER A 178 1.58 0.44 3.00
C SER A 178 0.28 1.20 3.26
N THR A 179 -0.77 0.50 3.68
CA THR A 179 -2.02 1.13 4.12
C THR A 179 -1.83 1.92 5.42
N ARG A 180 -1.04 1.38 6.38
CA ARG A 180 -0.73 2.05 7.66
C ARG A 180 0.16 3.28 7.50
N GLU A 181 1.03 3.32 6.50
CA GLU A 181 1.82 4.51 6.18
C GLU A 181 1.02 5.61 5.44
N GLY A 182 -0.28 5.42 5.24
CA GLY A 182 -1.12 6.38 4.53
C GLY A 182 -0.85 6.44 3.03
N ASN A 183 -0.24 5.39 2.45
CA ASN A 183 -0.02 5.26 1.02
C ASN A 183 -0.87 4.12 0.41
N PRO A 184 -2.20 4.30 0.33
CA PRO A 184 -3.10 3.25 -0.15
C PRO A 184 -2.86 2.89 -1.63
N LYS A 185 -2.31 3.82 -2.44
CA LYS A 185 -1.93 3.53 -3.84
C LYS A 185 -0.78 2.52 -3.91
N ALA A 186 0.20 2.60 -3.00
CA ALA A 186 1.30 1.64 -2.95
C ALA A 186 0.84 0.23 -2.50
N ALA A 187 -0.20 0.14 -1.65
CA ALA A 187 -0.77 -1.13 -1.19
C ALA A 187 -1.55 -1.89 -2.29
N GLN A 188 -2.07 -1.19 -3.30
CA GLN A 188 -2.99 -1.76 -4.29
C GLN A 188 -2.35 -2.87 -5.15
N LYS A 189 -1.10 -2.67 -5.61
CA LYS A 189 -0.41 -3.65 -6.46
C LYS A 189 -0.07 -4.94 -5.69
N PRO A 190 0.53 -4.87 -4.48
CA PRO A 190 0.73 -6.04 -3.62
C PRO A 190 -0.57 -6.80 -3.32
N CYS A 191 -1.67 -6.09 -2.99
CA CYS A 191 -2.96 -6.74 -2.75
C CYS A 191 -3.44 -7.57 -3.95
N ARG A 192 -3.40 -6.99 -5.15
CA ARG A 192 -3.85 -7.68 -6.37
C ARG A 192 -2.99 -8.89 -6.69
N LEU A 193 -1.68 -8.79 -6.49
CA LEU A 193 -0.75 -9.89 -6.70
C LEU A 193 -1.04 -11.05 -5.73
N ALA A 194 -1.15 -10.76 -4.43
CA ALA A 194 -1.46 -11.76 -3.41
C ALA A 194 -2.85 -12.39 -3.60
N ILE A 195 -3.85 -11.61 -4.06
CA ILE A 195 -5.16 -12.17 -4.43
C ILE A 195 -5.03 -13.14 -5.61
N ALA A 196 -4.34 -12.74 -6.67
CA ALA A 196 -4.19 -13.57 -7.86
C ALA A 196 -3.47 -14.89 -7.55
N LEU A 197 -2.39 -14.83 -6.78
CA LEU A 197 -1.61 -16.00 -6.38
C LEU A 197 -2.45 -16.97 -5.51
N ALA A 198 -3.09 -16.46 -4.46
CA ALA A 198 -3.97 -17.25 -3.61
C ALA A 198 -5.17 -17.86 -4.38
N GLU A 199 -5.69 -17.17 -5.40
CA GLU A 199 -6.73 -17.69 -6.31
C GLU A 199 -6.20 -18.78 -7.26
N THR A 200 -4.91 -18.74 -7.63
CA THR A 200 -4.27 -19.76 -8.48
C THR A 200 -3.76 -20.98 -7.72
N ALA A 201 -3.83 -20.98 -6.39
CA ALA A 201 -3.37 -22.10 -5.57
C ALA A 201 -4.10 -23.40 -5.92
N THR A 202 -3.33 -24.45 -6.24
CA THR A 202 -3.87 -25.76 -6.64
C THR A 202 -4.60 -26.46 -5.48
N ALA A 203 -5.50 -27.39 -5.79
CA ALA A 203 -6.18 -28.18 -4.75
C ALA A 203 -5.21 -28.96 -3.85
N ALA A 204 -4.07 -29.39 -4.39
CA ALA A 204 -3.01 -30.04 -3.64
C ALA A 204 -2.36 -29.06 -2.64
N HIS A 205 -2.00 -27.85 -3.08
CA HIS A 205 -1.48 -26.80 -2.19
C HIS A 205 -2.50 -26.42 -1.12
N ARG A 206 -3.77 -26.24 -1.48
CA ARG A 206 -4.83 -25.85 -0.54
C ARG A 206 -5.15 -26.93 0.48
N SER A 207 -4.95 -28.21 0.15
CA SER A 207 -5.19 -29.34 1.06
C SER A 207 -4.01 -29.66 1.97
N ALA A 208 -2.84 -29.06 1.74
CA ALA A 208 -1.69 -29.24 2.60
C ALA A 208 -2.02 -28.74 4.01
N ILE A 209 -1.73 -29.57 5.02
CA ILE A 209 -1.76 -29.16 6.42
C ILE A 209 -0.36 -28.65 6.73
N GLU A 210 -0.18 -27.35 6.63
CA GLU A 210 1.08 -26.73 7.00
C GLU A 210 1.05 -26.41 8.50
N ALA A 211 2.08 -26.84 9.23
CA ALA A 211 2.28 -26.44 10.61
C ALA A 211 2.76 -24.97 10.64
N VAL A 212 1.87 -24.03 10.30
CA VAL A 212 2.16 -22.60 10.35
C VAL A 212 2.34 -22.22 11.82
N PRO A 213 3.56 -21.85 12.28
CA PRO A 213 3.88 -21.75 13.71
C PRO A 213 3.12 -20.64 14.48
N VAL A 214 2.39 -19.79 13.76
CA VAL A 214 1.79 -18.56 14.30
C VAL A 214 0.29 -18.71 14.54
N VAL A 215 -0.38 -19.67 13.90
CA VAL A 215 -1.83 -19.90 14.08
C VAL A 215 -2.02 -21.22 14.82
N LYS A 216 -2.46 -21.15 16.09
CA LYS A 216 -2.67 -22.31 16.99
C LYS A 216 -3.80 -23.27 16.56
N ARG A 217 -4.16 -23.32 15.28
CA ARG A 217 -5.22 -24.18 14.75
C ARG A 217 -4.66 -25.00 13.59
N ASN A 218 -5.05 -26.29 13.55
CA ASN A 218 -4.77 -27.22 12.45
C ASN A 218 -5.57 -26.83 11.20
N ASN A 219 -5.42 -25.59 10.75
CA ASN A 219 -6.08 -25.12 9.54
C ASN A 219 -5.32 -25.66 8.34
N SER A 220 -6.06 -26.01 7.29
CA SER A 220 -5.42 -26.28 5.99
C SER A 220 -4.86 -24.98 5.40
N VAL A 221 -3.86 -25.08 4.53
CA VAL A 221 -3.33 -23.92 3.77
C VAL A 221 -4.46 -23.20 3.04
N GLY A 222 -5.44 -23.94 2.49
CA GLY A 222 -6.61 -23.38 1.83
C GLY A 222 -7.45 -22.49 2.74
N GLU A 223 -7.69 -22.88 3.99
CA GLU A 223 -8.43 -22.07 4.97
C GLU A 223 -7.67 -20.80 5.36
N VAL A 224 -6.33 -20.87 5.47
CA VAL A 224 -5.49 -19.70 5.74
C VAL A 224 -5.54 -18.74 4.55
N LEU A 225 -5.40 -19.26 3.32
CA LEU A 225 -5.51 -18.47 2.09
C LEU A 225 -6.90 -17.83 1.94
N ASP A 226 -7.98 -18.53 2.27
CA ASP A 226 -9.34 -17.97 2.18
C ASP A 226 -9.58 -16.82 3.16
N ASN A 227 -9.08 -16.95 4.39
CA ASN A 227 -9.13 -15.87 5.37
C ASN A 227 -8.32 -14.66 4.89
N HIS A 228 -7.11 -14.88 4.37
CA HIS A 228 -6.29 -13.81 3.83
C HIS A 228 -6.87 -13.18 2.57
N LEU A 229 -7.48 -13.96 1.67
CA LEU A 229 -8.21 -13.45 0.51
C LEU A 229 -9.37 -12.55 0.92
N HIS A 230 -10.11 -12.92 1.96
CA HIS A 230 -11.16 -12.07 2.51
C HIS A 230 -10.61 -10.73 3.00
N ASP A 231 -9.54 -10.75 3.79
CA ASP A 231 -8.90 -9.53 4.31
C ASP A 231 -8.30 -8.67 3.20
N LEU A 232 -7.60 -9.27 2.23
CA LEU A 232 -7.02 -8.58 1.08
C LEU A 232 -8.09 -7.91 0.22
N ARG A 233 -9.20 -8.60 -0.04
CA ARG A 233 -10.33 -8.03 -0.81
C ARG A 233 -10.99 -6.89 -0.03
N LYS A 234 -11.18 -7.02 1.28
CA LYS A 234 -11.70 -5.95 2.14
C LYS A 234 -10.77 -4.74 2.15
N LEU A 235 -9.46 -4.97 2.25
CA LEU A 235 -8.46 -3.91 2.20
C LEU A 235 -8.45 -3.22 0.83
N LEU A 236 -8.48 -3.98 -0.26
CA LEU A 236 -8.53 -3.46 -1.62
C LEU A 236 -9.80 -2.63 -1.85
N LEU A 237 -10.95 -3.09 -1.34
CA LEU A 237 -12.20 -2.34 -1.36
C LEU A 237 -12.07 -1.04 -0.58
N GLY A 238 -11.52 -1.05 0.63
CA GLY A 238 -11.26 0.15 1.43
C GLY A 238 -10.31 1.15 0.74
N ILE A 239 -9.27 0.64 0.07
CA ILE A 239 -8.35 1.43 -0.76
C ILE A 239 -9.07 2.07 -1.95
N THR A 240 -10.06 1.38 -2.54
CA THR A 240 -10.87 1.93 -3.63
C THR A 240 -12.03 2.82 -3.16
N MET A 241 -12.42 2.74 -1.88
CA MET A 241 -13.49 3.53 -1.28
C MET A 241 -12.97 4.82 -0.61
N ILE A 242 -11.83 5.36 -1.05
CA ILE A 242 -11.48 6.76 -0.73
C ILE A 242 -12.68 7.59 -1.21
N PRO A 243 -13.34 8.37 -0.33
CA PRO A 243 -14.57 9.05 -0.70
C PRO A 243 -14.31 9.92 -1.92
N ASP A 244 -15.06 9.65 -2.96
CA ASP A 244 -15.07 10.46 -4.16
C ASP A 244 -15.50 11.88 -3.79
N ALA A 245 -14.64 12.86 -4.04
CA ALA A 245 -15.04 14.25 -3.94
C ALA A 245 -15.91 14.55 -5.15
N LYS A 246 -17.23 14.58 -4.95
CA LYS A 246 -18.17 15.10 -5.93
C LYS A 246 -17.92 16.60 -6.05
N VAL A 247 -17.40 17.03 -7.19
CA VAL A 247 -17.33 18.45 -7.53
C VAL A 247 -18.52 18.74 -8.44
N PRO A 248 -19.62 19.29 -7.90
CA PRO A 248 -20.76 19.59 -8.75
C PRO A 248 -20.35 20.63 -9.79
N LEU A 249 -20.75 20.40 -11.05
CA LEU A 249 -20.72 21.43 -12.09
C LEU A 249 -21.89 22.41 -11.91
N SER A 250 -22.20 22.76 -10.65
CA SER A 250 -23.16 23.81 -10.30
C SER A 250 -22.87 25.06 -11.13
N PRO A 251 -23.89 25.88 -11.44
CA PRO A 251 -23.74 27.01 -12.35
C PRO A 251 -22.57 27.87 -11.88
N LEU A 252 -21.44 27.72 -12.58
CA LEU A 252 -20.27 28.57 -12.43
C LEU A 252 -20.80 29.99 -12.40
N ALA A 253 -20.54 30.71 -11.30
CA ALA A 253 -20.98 32.09 -11.14
C ALA A 253 -20.83 32.82 -12.49
N PRO A 254 -21.87 33.48 -12.99
CA PRO A 254 -21.88 34.05 -14.32
C PRO A 254 -20.73 35.07 -14.41
N GLY A 255 -19.60 34.68 -14.99
CA GLY A 255 -18.41 35.55 -14.95
C GLY A 255 -17.11 35.02 -15.51
N ASP A 256 -16.86 33.69 -15.60
CA ASP A 256 -15.57 33.21 -16.14
C ASP A 256 -15.73 32.31 -17.39
N PRO A 257 -15.94 32.92 -18.58
CA PRO A 257 -15.90 32.23 -19.87
C PRO A 257 -14.59 31.46 -20.08
N ALA A 258 -13.47 31.97 -19.56
CA ALA A 258 -12.16 31.36 -19.71
C ALA A 258 -12.05 30.07 -18.88
N ARG A 259 -12.65 30.00 -17.69
CA ARG A 259 -12.73 28.76 -16.89
C ARG A 259 -13.64 27.73 -17.53
N LYS A 260 -14.79 28.13 -18.10
CA LYS A 260 -15.63 27.22 -18.90
C LYS A 260 -14.87 26.68 -20.10
N GLN A 261 -14.12 27.54 -20.80
CA GLN A 261 -13.33 27.15 -21.96
C GLN A 261 -12.14 26.25 -21.60
N ARG A 262 -11.44 26.52 -20.49
CA ARG A 262 -10.36 25.65 -19.96
C ARG A 262 -10.90 24.28 -19.53
N LEU A 263 -12.03 24.24 -18.82
CA LEU A 263 -12.64 22.97 -18.43
C LEU A 263 -13.07 22.17 -19.67
N ARG A 264 -13.67 22.82 -20.67
CA ARG A 264 -14.00 22.20 -21.96
C ARG A 264 -12.76 21.70 -22.71
N ALA A 265 -11.70 22.48 -22.75
CA ALA A 265 -10.46 22.10 -23.41
C ALA A 265 -9.82 20.88 -22.75
N VAL A 266 -9.78 20.83 -21.42
CA VAL A 266 -9.22 19.70 -20.66
C VAL A 266 -10.08 18.46 -20.81
N ILE A 267 -11.40 18.63 -20.74
CA ILE A 267 -12.36 17.59 -21.04
C ILE A 267 -12.03 17.01 -22.43
N ASN A 268 -11.99 17.84 -23.48
CA ASN A 268 -11.72 17.40 -24.84
C ASN A 268 -10.29 16.83 -25.07
N GLU A 269 -9.28 17.34 -24.38
CA GLU A 269 -7.86 16.99 -24.57
C GLU A 269 -7.45 15.71 -23.83
N ARG A 270 -8.10 15.39 -22.69
CA ARG A 270 -7.63 14.35 -21.76
C ARG A 270 -8.54 13.12 -21.66
N TYR A 271 -9.46 12.93 -22.62
CA TYR A 271 -10.37 11.78 -22.64
C TYR A 271 -9.63 10.47 -22.90
N LEU A 272 -9.40 9.70 -21.83
CA LEU A 272 -9.15 8.26 -21.88
C LEU A 272 -10.14 7.53 -20.97
N PHE A 273 -10.62 6.40 -21.50
CA PHE A 273 -11.73 5.61 -21.00
C PHE A 273 -11.54 5.04 -19.59
N THR A 274 -12.61 5.06 -18.80
CA THR A 274 -12.82 4.04 -17.76
C THR A 274 -14.26 3.58 -17.69
N SER A 275 -14.45 2.26 -17.74
CA SER A 275 -15.68 1.59 -17.33
C SER A 275 -15.78 1.63 -15.81
N GLY A 276 -16.82 2.28 -15.26
CA GLY A 276 -17.18 2.11 -13.84
C GLY A 276 -17.97 3.25 -13.17
N ILE A 277 -19.23 2.92 -12.83
CA ILE A 277 -20.05 3.30 -11.65
C ILE A 277 -20.35 4.79 -11.39
N CYS A 278 -21.58 5.22 -11.70
CA CYS A 278 -22.53 5.80 -10.73
C CYS A 278 -23.88 6.14 -11.41
N CYS A 279 -24.87 5.26 -11.29
CA CYS A 279 -26.28 5.62 -11.41
C CYS A 279 -27.03 4.93 -10.27
N ASP A 280 -27.87 5.67 -9.57
CA ASP A 280 -28.64 5.16 -8.46
C ASP A 280 -29.61 4.07 -8.93
N LYS A 281 -29.91 3.14 -8.02
CA LYS A 281 -30.59 1.86 -8.28
C LYS A 281 -31.95 2.06 -8.95
N LYS A 282 -31.98 2.05 -10.28
CA LYS A 282 -33.00 1.47 -11.20
C LYS A 282 -32.74 1.94 -12.64
N ASP A 283 -32.36 0.96 -13.47
CA ASP A 283 -32.36 0.92 -14.94
C ASP A 283 -31.13 1.41 -15.75
N ALA A 284 -30.69 0.47 -16.60
CA ALA A 284 -29.96 0.54 -17.88
C ALA A 284 -28.52 1.10 -17.98
N LEU A 285 -28.00 1.89 -17.04
CA LEU A 285 -26.68 2.53 -17.20
C LEU A 285 -25.50 1.78 -16.53
N HIS A 286 -25.75 0.69 -15.82
CA HIS A 286 -24.69 -0.04 -15.14
C HIS A 286 -23.76 -0.71 -16.18
N ASN A 287 -22.46 -0.37 -16.11
CA ASN A 287 -21.39 -0.91 -16.97
C ASN A 287 -21.46 -0.53 -18.46
N SER A 288 -22.20 0.53 -18.81
CA SER A 288 -22.18 1.07 -20.17
C SER A 288 -21.05 2.08 -20.33
N VAL A 289 -20.32 1.97 -21.44
CA VAL A 289 -19.31 2.96 -21.83
C VAL A 289 -19.97 3.98 -22.75
N VAL A 290 -19.82 5.26 -22.44
CA VAL A 290 -20.44 6.35 -23.20
C VAL A 290 -19.40 7.34 -23.73
N GLU A 291 -19.61 7.82 -24.95
CA GLU A 291 -18.83 8.84 -25.64
C GLU A 291 -19.52 10.20 -25.49
N LEU A 292 -18.81 11.19 -24.96
CA LEU A 292 -19.29 12.57 -24.90
C LEU A 292 -18.99 13.29 -26.22
N ARG A 293 -20.01 13.44 -27.05
CA ARG A 293 -19.95 14.10 -28.37
C ARG A 293 -20.18 15.60 -28.26
N GLY A 294 -19.34 16.26 -27.47
CA GLY A 294 -19.30 17.72 -27.34
C GLY A 294 -20.60 18.39 -26.86
N PRO A 295 -20.55 19.72 -26.67
CA PRO A 295 -21.74 20.50 -26.36
C PRO A 295 -22.55 20.78 -27.63
N GLU A 296 -23.82 20.38 -27.67
CA GLU A 296 -24.76 20.80 -28.73
C GLU A 296 -25.20 22.26 -28.55
N SER A 297 -25.33 22.68 -27.29
CA SER A 297 -25.61 24.06 -26.87
C SER A 297 -24.82 24.39 -25.62
N ALA A 298 -24.89 25.64 -25.13
CA ALA A 298 -24.12 26.09 -23.97
C ALA A 298 -24.29 25.22 -22.70
N ASP A 299 -25.42 24.51 -22.61
CA ASP A 299 -25.93 23.79 -21.46
C ASP A 299 -26.28 22.32 -21.74
N ARG A 300 -26.09 21.81 -22.98
CA ARG A 300 -26.44 20.44 -23.36
C ARG A 300 -25.29 19.72 -24.05
N TRP A 301 -25.10 18.47 -23.66
CA TRP A 301 -24.12 17.55 -24.21
C TRP A 301 -24.81 16.38 -24.88
N ARG A 302 -24.21 15.90 -25.97
CA ARG A 302 -24.61 14.66 -26.62
C ARG A 302 -23.78 13.51 -26.07
N VAL A 303 -24.42 12.42 -25.70
CA VAL A 303 -23.81 11.23 -25.13
C VAL A 303 -24.22 10.03 -25.98
N ALA A 304 -23.26 9.39 -26.63
CA ALA A 304 -23.48 8.17 -27.41
C ALA A 304 -23.03 6.94 -26.63
N TYR A 305 -23.74 5.83 -26.73
CA TYR A 305 -23.26 4.57 -26.16
C TYR A 305 -22.23 3.94 -27.09
N ILE A 306 -21.08 3.55 -26.53
CA ILE A 306 -20.04 2.86 -27.29
C ILE A 306 -20.36 1.38 -27.30
N GLY A 307 -20.51 0.81 -28.49
CA GLY A 307 -20.86 -0.60 -28.71
C GLY A 307 -22.36 -0.90 -28.70
N ALA A 308 -23.23 0.10 -28.56
CA ALA A 308 -24.66 -0.08 -28.80
C ALA A 308 -24.98 -0.05 -30.30
N ASP A 309 -26.00 -0.79 -30.74
CA ASP A 309 -26.46 -0.76 -32.12
C ASP A 309 -26.76 0.68 -32.56
N LEU A 310 -26.47 1.01 -33.83
CA LEU A 310 -26.65 2.34 -34.44
C LEU A 310 -28.08 2.91 -34.30
N LYS A 311 -29.05 2.10 -33.89
CA LYS A 311 -30.44 2.49 -33.64
C LYS A 311 -30.67 3.10 -32.26
N THR A 312 -29.71 3.01 -31.35
CA THR A 312 -29.81 3.64 -30.03
C THR A 312 -29.51 5.12 -30.17
N ALA A 313 -30.55 5.96 -30.11
CA ALA A 313 -30.42 7.39 -30.28
C ALA A 313 -29.44 8.00 -29.27
N ASP A 314 -28.63 8.97 -29.72
CA ASP A 314 -27.77 9.76 -28.86
C ASP A 314 -28.60 10.36 -27.70
N MET A 315 -28.12 10.21 -26.47
CA MET A 315 -28.76 10.78 -25.28
C MET A 315 -28.31 12.23 -25.10
N ARG A 316 -29.24 13.13 -24.78
CA ARG A 316 -28.93 14.51 -24.41
C ARG A 316 -28.86 14.66 -22.90
N VAL A 317 -27.78 15.24 -22.40
CA VAL A 317 -27.54 15.45 -20.97
C VAL A 317 -27.28 16.92 -20.73
N PHE A 318 -27.96 17.50 -19.73
CA PHE A 318 -27.72 18.88 -19.34
C PHE A 318 -26.42 18.98 -18.53
N THR A 319 -25.64 20.03 -18.75
CA THR A 319 -24.40 20.28 -17.99
C THR A 319 -24.66 20.31 -16.48
N ALA A 320 -25.80 20.83 -16.05
CA ALA A 320 -26.21 20.87 -14.64
C ALA A 320 -26.45 19.48 -14.03
N SER A 321 -26.61 18.46 -14.87
CA SER A 321 -26.79 17.07 -14.47
C SER A 321 -25.49 16.27 -14.52
N MET A 322 -24.37 16.90 -14.87
CA MET A 322 -23.05 16.27 -14.92
C MET A 322 -22.26 16.62 -13.66
N GLU A 323 -21.68 15.63 -13.01
CA GLU A 323 -20.80 15.79 -11.86
C GLU A 323 -19.43 15.22 -12.22
N VAL A 324 -18.38 16.00 -11.95
CA VAL A 324 -17.01 15.49 -12.07
C VAL A 324 -16.65 14.86 -10.74
N VAL A 325 -16.32 13.58 -10.80
CA VAL A 325 -15.89 12.80 -9.66
C VAL A 325 -14.37 12.73 -9.69
N VAL A 326 -13.75 13.36 -8.67
CA VAL A 326 -12.30 13.38 -8.51
C VAL A 326 -11.96 12.73 -7.17
N LEU A 327 -10.86 11.99 -7.10
CA LEU A 327 -10.38 11.43 -5.84
C LEU A 327 -10.09 12.57 -4.84
N CYS A 328 -10.41 12.39 -3.56
CA CYS A 328 -10.27 13.45 -2.54
C CYS A 328 -8.86 14.08 -2.49
N ASN A 329 -7.81 13.31 -2.72
CA ASN A 329 -6.43 13.80 -2.74
C ASN A 329 -6.05 14.57 -4.01
N GLU A 330 -6.88 14.51 -5.06
CA GLU A 330 -6.71 15.22 -6.32
C GLU A 330 -7.66 16.43 -6.42
N ARG A 331 -8.66 16.53 -5.54
CA ARG A 331 -9.63 17.64 -5.47
C ARG A 331 -8.97 19.00 -5.39
N ASP A 332 -8.02 19.19 -4.47
CA ASP A 332 -7.42 20.50 -4.25
C ASP A 332 -6.52 20.91 -5.43
N SER A 333 -5.88 19.93 -6.07
CA SER A 333 -5.12 20.16 -7.31
C SER A 333 -6.05 20.49 -8.49
N PHE A 334 -7.20 19.82 -8.57
CA PHE A 334 -8.24 20.10 -9.56
C PHE A 334 -8.84 21.50 -9.38
N LEU A 335 -9.06 21.94 -8.14
CA LEU A 335 -9.58 23.27 -7.83
C LEU A 335 -8.52 24.38 -7.98
N ALA A 336 -7.25 24.10 -7.70
CA ALA A 336 -6.15 25.08 -7.76
C ALA A 336 -5.68 25.39 -9.20
N GLY A 337 -6.03 24.57 -10.19
CA GLY A 337 -5.73 24.82 -11.59
C GLY A 337 -5.45 23.54 -12.37
N ILE A 338 -6.03 23.44 -13.57
CA ILE A 338 -6.06 22.19 -14.33
C ILE A 338 -4.69 21.79 -14.90
N ASP A 339 -3.76 22.74 -14.99
CA ASP A 339 -2.41 22.55 -15.57
C ASP A 339 -1.51 21.64 -14.72
N ARG A 340 -1.93 21.24 -13.51
CA ARG A 340 -1.12 20.45 -12.56
C ARG A 340 -1.63 19.03 -12.26
N LEU A 341 -2.69 18.58 -12.93
CA LEU A 341 -3.15 17.20 -12.75
C LEU A 341 -2.11 16.23 -13.37
N SER A 342 -1.52 15.37 -12.54
CA SER A 342 -0.86 14.15 -13.01
C SER A 342 -1.91 13.24 -13.68
N LEU A 343 -1.48 12.24 -14.46
CA LEU A 343 -2.24 11.32 -15.35
C LEU A 343 -3.41 10.52 -14.70
N GLY A 344 -4.06 11.02 -13.66
CA GLY A 344 -5.23 10.43 -13.02
C GLY A 344 -6.46 10.40 -13.92
N ARG A 345 -7.27 9.35 -13.72
CA ARG A 345 -8.54 9.12 -14.41
C ARG A 345 -9.58 10.11 -13.86
N ILE A 346 -10.27 10.82 -14.75
CA ILE A 346 -11.42 11.66 -14.39
C ILE A 346 -12.69 10.85 -14.67
N CYS A 347 -13.48 10.57 -13.63
CA CYS A 347 -14.78 9.94 -13.78
C CYS A 347 -15.86 11.02 -13.89
N LEU A 348 -16.81 10.83 -14.81
CA LEU A 348 -17.91 11.76 -15.00
C LEU A 348 -19.21 11.03 -14.69
N ALA A 349 -19.92 11.48 -13.65
CA ALA A 349 -21.21 10.94 -13.25
C ALA A 349 -22.33 11.77 -13.89
N ILE A 350 -23.34 11.11 -14.43
CA ILE A 350 -24.50 11.76 -15.06
C ILE A 350 -25.74 11.45 -14.23
N ARG A 351 -26.37 12.48 -13.68
CA ARG A 351 -27.60 12.38 -12.89
C ARG A 351 -28.83 12.50 -13.80
N ARG A 352 -29.91 11.79 -13.49
CA ARG A 352 -31.21 12.02 -14.14
C ARG A 352 -31.85 13.33 -13.61
N PRO A 353 -32.44 14.16 -14.51
CA PRO A 353 -33.25 15.29 -14.08
C PRO A 353 -34.43 14.82 -13.20
N GLY A 354 -34.65 15.44 -12.04
CA GLY A 354 -35.82 15.19 -11.17
C GLY A 354 -35.62 14.21 -10.01
N THR A 355 -34.44 13.60 -9.85
CA THR A 355 -34.13 12.75 -8.69
C THR A 355 -33.69 13.62 -7.50
N PRO A 356 -34.36 13.64 -6.32
CA PRO A 356 -33.90 14.38 -5.13
C PRO A 356 -32.61 13.78 -4.53
N LEU A 357 -31.92 14.55 -3.67
CA LEU A 357 -30.64 14.19 -3.04
C LEU A 357 -30.77 13.08 -2.00
#